data_AF-A0AAU7ZPH5-F1
#
_entry.id   AF-A0AAU7ZPH5-F1
#
_cell.length_a   1.000
_cell.length_b   1.000
_cell.length_c   1.000
_cell.angle_alpha   90.00
_cell.angle_beta   90.00
_cell.angle_gamma   90.00
#
_symmetry.space_group_name_H-M   'P 1'
#
loop_
_entity.id
_entity.type
_entity.pdbx_description
1 polymer ?
#
loop_
_entity_poly.entity_id
_entity_poly.type
_entity_poly.pdbx_seq_one_letter_code
_entity_poly.pdbx_strand_id
1 'polypeptide(L)'
;MAAFSLTSSAVNITSPGATGTSTITLTPSGGFTGTVALSCTVAGLAAAIDPPTCAVPTPVAIITGAGAVTATLTVYTTGTGASAPTGHVAKLDKPLKRISTVGGSVSMSLLLLFGIPARRRRWKTLLSVLLFASIAGAVIGCGGATNAATTPANPGTTLGAYTVTVTGTSGATVQSTSVTVGVN
;
A
#
# COMPACT_ATOMS: atom_id res chain seq x y z
N MET A 1 35.53 29.61 17.18
CA MET A 1 35.59 28.58 16.12
C MET A 1 34.25 28.55 15.41
N ALA A 2 34.25 28.41 14.09
CA ALA A 2 33.02 28.30 13.30
C ALA A 2 32.42 26.90 13.46
N ALA A 3 31.13 26.80 13.76
CA ALA A 3 30.43 25.53 13.96
C ALA A 3 28.95 25.67 13.58
N PHE A 4 28.23 24.55 13.48
CA PHE A 4 26.78 24.54 13.35
C PHE A 4 26.18 23.53 14.33
N SER A 5 24.88 23.64 14.59
CA SER A 5 24.12 22.68 15.40
C SER A 5 22.91 22.19 14.61
N LEU A 6 22.50 20.95 14.89
CA LEU A 6 21.33 20.32 14.29
C LEU A 6 20.28 20.07 15.37
N THR A 7 19.04 20.47 15.10
CA THR A 7 17.89 20.14 15.95
C THR A 7 16.78 19.57 15.09
N SER A 8 16.00 18.65 15.64
CA SER A 8 14.96 17.94 14.89
C SER A 8 13.75 17.61 15.77
N SER A 9 12.58 17.50 15.16
CA SER A 9 11.32 17.17 15.85
C SER A 9 10.97 15.68 15.75
N ALA A 10 10.35 15.13 16.80
CA ALA A 10 9.82 13.77 16.78
C ALA A 10 8.67 13.63 15.77
N VAL A 11 8.49 12.41 15.25
CA VAL A 11 7.47 12.11 14.22
C VAL A 11 6.62 10.94 14.68
N ASN A 12 5.30 11.06 14.53
CA ASN A 12 4.38 9.94 14.74
C ASN A 12 3.74 9.58 13.39
N ILE A 13 3.91 8.33 12.98
CA ILE A 13 3.27 7.73 11.83
C ILE A 13 2.12 6.88 12.35
N THR A 14 0.89 7.17 11.91
CA THR A 14 -0.35 6.62 12.49
C THR A 14 -0.78 5.28 11.91
N SER A 15 -0.08 4.79 10.88
CA SER A 15 -0.33 3.48 10.27
C SER A 15 0.88 3.05 9.44
N PRO A 16 1.18 1.74 9.36
CA PRO A 16 2.07 1.20 8.34
C PRO A 16 1.59 1.62 6.94
N GLY A 17 2.52 2.09 6.10
CA GLY A 17 2.25 2.62 4.76
C GLY A 17 2.08 4.13 4.69
N ALA A 18 1.99 4.81 5.84
CA ALA A 18 1.98 6.26 5.89
C ALA A 18 3.40 6.84 5.90
N THR A 19 3.52 8.08 5.43
CA THR A 19 4.78 8.84 5.45
C THR A 19 4.76 9.86 6.57
N GLY A 20 5.84 9.91 7.34
CA GLY A 20 6.06 10.94 8.35
C GLY A 20 7.09 11.97 7.89
N THR A 21 6.97 13.22 8.34
CA THR A 21 7.97 14.26 8.05
C THR A 21 8.49 14.88 9.34
N SER A 22 9.80 15.12 9.39
CA SER A 22 10.48 15.87 10.45
C SER A 22 11.13 17.11 9.86
N THR A 23 11.22 18.19 10.64
CA THR A 23 11.97 19.38 10.25
C THR A 23 13.31 19.38 10.96
N ILE A 24 14.39 19.44 10.20
CA ILE A 24 15.76 19.60 10.69
C ILE A 24 16.12 21.07 10.59
N THR A 25 16.48 21.70 11.71
CA THR A 25 16.97 23.07 11.75
C THR A 25 18.48 23.07 11.96
N LEU A 26 19.19 23.75 11.07
CA LEU A 26 20.61 23.99 11.12
C LEU A 26 20.86 25.41 11.62
N THR A 27 21.49 25.55 12.78
CA THR A 27 21.82 26.86 13.35
C THR A 27 23.34 27.06 13.33
N PRO A 28 23.87 27.92 12.45
CA PRO A 28 25.29 28.24 12.43
C PRO A 28 25.70 29.10 13.62
N SER A 29 26.98 29.02 13.97
CA SER A 29 27.59 29.75 15.09
C SER A 29 29.04 30.10 14.75
N GLY A 30 29.56 31.16 15.38
CA GLY A 30 30.96 31.57 15.17
C GLY A 30 31.30 31.98 13.73
N GLY A 31 30.33 32.48 12.97
CA GLY A 31 30.52 32.95 11.59
C GLY A 31 30.56 31.85 10.53
N PHE A 32 30.09 30.64 10.86
CA PHE A 32 30.06 29.51 9.92
C PHE A 32 29.23 29.84 8.67
N THR A 33 29.88 29.76 7.51
CA THR A 33 29.25 29.83 6.19
C THR A 33 29.78 28.67 5.36
N GLY A 34 28.89 28.03 4.60
CA GLY A 34 29.27 26.83 3.87
C GLY A 34 28.10 25.91 3.58
N THR A 35 28.42 24.80 2.94
CA THR A 35 27.46 23.81 2.49
C THR A 35 27.49 22.62 3.45
N VAL A 36 26.33 22.23 4.00
CA VAL A 36 26.18 21.07 4.89
C VAL A 36 25.49 19.95 4.14
N ALA A 37 26.21 18.85 3.91
CA ALA A 37 25.66 17.63 3.35
C ALA A 37 24.93 16.86 4.44
N LEU A 38 23.65 16.59 4.24
CA LEU A 38 22.82 15.83 5.18
C LEU A 38 22.69 14.38 4.71
N SER A 39 22.90 13.45 5.61
CA SER A 39 22.61 12.02 5.43
C SER A 39 21.70 11.54 6.54
N CYS A 40 20.95 10.48 6.28
CA CYS A 40 20.04 9.91 7.25
C CYS A 40 20.20 8.39 7.28
N THR A 41 20.14 7.83 8.49
CA THR A 41 20.18 6.39 8.75
C THR A 41 19.09 6.04 9.74
N VAL A 42 18.42 4.89 9.53
CA VAL A 42 17.37 4.40 10.43
C VAL A 42 17.91 3.18 11.17
N ALA A 43 17.92 3.26 12.50
CA ALA A 43 18.13 2.09 13.36
C ALA A 43 16.76 1.62 13.87
N GLY A 44 16.37 0.43 13.42
CA GLY A 44 15.12 -0.23 13.80
C GLY A 44 15.33 -1.39 14.78
N LEU A 45 14.23 -2.03 15.16
CA LEU A 45 14.26 -3.21 16.01
C LEU A 45 14.96 -4.37 15.28
N ALA A 46 15.70 -5.21 16.01
CA ALA A 46 16.49 -6.31 15.44
C ALA A 46 15.69 -7.36 14.64
N ALA A 47 14.37 -7.39 14.81
CA ALA A 47 13.45 -8.30 14.10
C ALA A 47 12.35 -7.54 13.33
N ALA A 48 12.59 -6.28 12.93
CA ALA A 48 11.62 -5.49 12.19
C ALA A 48 11.40 -6.06 10.77
N ILE A 49 10.15 -6.38 10.46
CA ILE A 49 9.66 -6.61 9.10
C ILE A 49 9.42 -5.26 8.44
N ASP A 50 9.91 -5.09 7.20
CA ASP A 50 9.86 -3.85 6.41
C ASP A 50 10.26 -2.60 7.21
N PRO A 51 11.53 -2.48 7.65
CA PRO A 51 11.98 -1.34 8.43
C PRO A 51 11.77 -0.02 7.66
N PRO A 52 11.44 1.07 8.36
CA PRO A 52 11.21 2.36 7.71
C PRO A 52 12.49 2.86 7.03
N THR A 53 12.29 3.55 5.91
CA THR A 53 13.37 4.23 5.18
C THR A 53 13.28 5.73 5.40
N CYS A 54 14.40 6.44 5.32
CA CYS A 54 14.41 7.88 5.41
C CYS A 54 15.08 8.52 4.19
N ALA A 55 14.53 9.64 3.74
CA ALA A 55 15.10 10.49 2.71
C ALA A 55 15.19 11.92 3.22
N VAL A 56 16.36 12.52 3.02
CA VAL A 56 16.55 13.97 3.14
C VAL A 56 16.65 14.48 1.71
N PRO A 57 15.92 15.54 1.32
CA PRO A 57 16.06 16.11 -0.01
C PRO A 57 17.52 16.51 -0.17
N THR A 58 18.15 15.96 -1.20
CA THR A 58 19.38 16.48 -1.76
C THR A 58 19.02 17.79 -2.46
N PRO A 59 19.08 18.89 -1.71
CA PRO A 59 20.21 19.78 -1.89
C PRO A 59 20.97 19.99 -0.57
N VAL A 60 22.26 20.27 -0.73
CA VAL A 60 23.15 20.65 0.35
C VAL A 60 22.57 21.89 1.04
N ALA A 61 22.39 21.87 2.37
CA ALA A 61 21.90 23.03 3.09
C ALA A 61 22.97 24.13 3.02
N ILE A 62 22.65 25.24 2.35
CA ILE A 62 23.60 26.33 2.12
C ILE A 62 23.41 27.39 3.21
N ILE A 63 24.42 27.56 4.04
CA ILE A 63 24.45 28.58 5.08
C ILE A 63 25.19 29.80 4.52
N THR A 64 24.44 30.85 4.20
CA THR A 64 24.97 32.11 3.63
C THR A 64 25.16 33.22 4.67
N GLY A 65 24.76 32.99 5.92
CA GLY A 65 24.87 33.97 7.01
C GLY A 65 24.47 33.39 8.36
N ALA A 66 24.15 34.24 9.34
CA ALA A 66 23.80 33.83 10.70
C ALA A 66 22.37 33.27 10.84
N GLY A 67 21.57 33.25 9.77
CA GLY A 67 20.21 32.74 9.79
C GLY A 67 20.18 31.21 9.90
N ALA A 68 19.20 30.69 10.66
CA ALA A 68 18.94 29.26 10.70
C ALA A 68 18.40 28.78 9.35
N VAL A 69 18.88 27.63 8.88
CA VAL A 69 18.44 26.98 7.64
C VAL A 69 17.65 25.74 8.00
N THR A 70 16.53 25.49 7.35
CA THR A 70 15.71 24.30 7.59
C THR A 70 15.78 23.32 6.43
N ALA A 71 15.76 22.03 6.76
CA ALA A 71 15.67 20.92 5.82
C ALA A 71 14.55 19.98 6.25
N THR A 72 13.86 19.35 5.31
CA THR A 72 12.79 18.39 5.60
C THR A 72 13.33 16.98 5.57
N LEU A 73 13.04 16.16 6.56
CA LEU A 73 13.33 14.73 6.58
C LEU A 73 12.03 13.98 6.35
N THR A 74 11.98 13.11 5.34
CA THR A 74 10.82 12.28 5.05
C THR A 74 11.11 10.84 5.46
N VAL A 75 10.20 10.23 6.20
CA VAL A 75 10.27 8.83 6.62
C VAL A 75 9.15 8.08 5.94
N TYR A 76 9.50 7.00 5.24
CA TYR A 76 8.57 6.13 4.52
C TYR A 76 8.41 4.81 5.27
N THR A 77 7.17 4.38 5.42
CA THR A 77 6.82 3.04 5.94
C THR A 77 6.10 2.24 4.85
N THR A 78 6.15 0.92 4.96
CA THR A 78 5.48 -0.01 4.06
C THR A 78 4.12 -0.38 4.61
N GLY A 79 3.09 -0.28 3.78
CA GLY A 79 1.72 -0.62 4.15
C GLY A 79 1.49 -2.12 4.26
N THR A 80 0.50 -2.51 5.05
CA THR A 80 0.02 -3.89 5.07
C THR A 80 -0.60 -4.24 3.71
N GLY A 81 -0.03 -5.20 3.00
CA GLY A 81 -0.52 -5.65 1.71
C GLY A 81 -1.35 -6.92 1.87
N ALA A 82 -2.65 -6.86 1.65
CA ALA A 82 -3.39 -8.07 1.26
C ALA A 82 -2.85 -8.47 -0.11
N SER A 83 -2.23 -9.66 -0.20
CA SER A 83 -1.82 -10.22 -1.47
C SER A 83 -2.97 -10.08 -2.47
N ALA A 84 -2.79 -9.25 -3.50
CA ALA A 84 -3.73 -9.22 -4.59
C ALA A 84 -3.85 -10.66 -5.10
N PRO A 85 -5.06 -11.26 -5.21
CA PRO A 85 -5.16 -12.52 -5.89
C PRO A 85 -4.57 -12.25 -7.27
N THR A 86 -3.52 -12.99 -7.61
CA THR A 86 -3.01 -13.03 -8.99
C THR A 86 -4.05 -13.80 -9.81
N GLY A 87 -5.25 -13.24 -9.90
CA GLY A 87 -6.20 -13.55 -10.95
C GLY A 87 -5.59 -12.93 -12.19
N HIS A 88 -5.23 -13.79 -13.13
CA HIS A 88 -4.77 -13.42 -14.45
C HIS A 88 -5.42 -12.10 -14.90
N VAL A 89 -4.61 -11.04 -15.02
CA VAL A 89 -5.02 -9.84 -15.72
C VAL A 89 -5.21 -10.22 -17.19
N ALA A 90 -6.40 -10.74 -17.50
CA ALA A 90 -6.92 -10.65 -18.85
C ALA A 90 -7.06 -9.15 -19.11
N LYS A 91 -6.03 -8.57 -19.74
CA LYS A 91 -6.10 -7.26 -20.38
C LYS A 91 -7.35 -7.27 -21.26
N LEU A 92 -8.38 -6.56 -20.84
CA LEU A 92 -9.41 -6.11 -21.75
C LEU A 92 -9.74 -4.66 -21.37
N ASP A 93 -9.07 -3.75 -22.07
CA ASP A 93 -9.58 -2.41 -22.33
C ASP A 93 -11.07 -2.48 -22.62
N LYS A 94 -11.90 -1.92 -21.72
CA LYS A 94 -13.12 -1.18 -22.06
C LYS A 94 -13.80 -0.60 -20.79
N PRO A 95 -14.04 0.72 -20.75
CA PRO A 95 -14.51 1.43 -19.56
C PRO A 95 -16.05 1.50 -19.53
N LEU A 96 -16.75 0.42 -19.19
CA LEU A 96 -18.20 0.49 -18.91
C LEU A 96 -18.70 -0.78 -18.21
N LYS A 97 -18.45 -0.89 -16.91
CA LYS A 97 -19.17 -1.87 -16.08
C LYS A 97 -19.45 -1.38 -14.66
N ARG A 98 -20.04 -0.18 -14.63
CA ARG A 98 -20.79 0.37 -13.50
C ARG A 98 -22.19 -0.27 -13.48
N ILE A 99 -22.26 -1.57 -13.16
CA ILE A 99 -23.50 -2.28 -12.84
C ILE A 99 -23.16 -3.42 -11.88
N SER A 100 -22.62 -3.03 -10.72
CA SER A 100 -22.85 -3.76 -9.48
C SER A 100 -24.22 -3.34 -8.97
N THR A 101 -25.26 -4.14 -9.22
CA THR A 101 -26.42 -4.12 -8.33
C THR A 101 -27.29 -5.35 -8.57
N VAL A 102 -27.48 -6.08 -7.47
CA VAL A 102 -28.65 -6.90 -7.16
C VAL A 102 -28.77 -8.24 -7.89
N GLY A 103 -28.87 -9.30 -7.07
CA GLY A 103 -29.22 -10.64 -7.52
C GLY A 103 -30.54 -10.65 -8.29
N GLY A 104 -30.62 -11.51 -9.30
CA GLY A 104 -31.85 -11.64 -10.07
C GLY A 104 -31.64 -12.26 -11.43
N SER A 105 -31.31 -13.56 -11.47
CA SER A 105 -31.48 -14.36 -12.69
C SER A 105 -32.15 -15.70 -12.37
N VAL A 106 -33.31 -15.64 -11.71
CA VAL A 106 -34.40 -16.60 -11.99
C VAL A 106 -35.16 -16.18 -13.26
N SER A 107 -34.92 -14.97 -13.78
CA SER A 107 -35.61 -14.44 -14.97
C SER A 107 -34.91 -14.74 -16.30
N MET A 108 -34.34 -15.93 -16.47
CA MET A 108 -34.01 -16.49 -17.80
C MET A 108 -34.84 -17.74 -18.13
N SER A 109 -35.88 -18.03 -17.34
CA SER A 109 -36.86 -19.08 -17.68
C SER A 109 -38.18 -18.53 -18.21
N LEU A 110 -38.50 -17.24 -18.00
CA LEU A 110 -39.80 -16.67 -18.38
C LEU A 110 -39.85 -16.09 -19.80
N LEU A 111 -38.71 -15.79 -20.43
CA LEU A 111 -38.69 -15.23 -21.79
C LEU A 111 -38.75 -16.29 -22.90
N LEU A 112 -38.35 -17.53 -22.62
CA LEU A 112 -38.44 -18.64 -23.59
C LEU A 112 -39.81 -19.34 -23.61
N LEU A 113 -40.67 -19.10 -22.61
CA LEU A 113 -41.99 -19.76 -22.49
C LEU A 113 -43.16 -18.95 -23.04
N PHE A 114 -42.98 -17.67 -23.40
CA PHE A 114 -44.09 -16.80 -23.83
C PHE A 114 -44.11 -16.45 -25.32
N GLY A 115 -43.12 -16.87 -26.12
CA GLY A 115 -42.94 -16.40 -27.51
C GLY A 115 -43.32 -17.35 -28.65
N ILE A 116 -43.64 -18.63 -28.41
CA ILE A 116 -43.77 -19.62 -29.51
C ILE A 116 -44.99 -20.53 -29.24
N PRO A 117 -45.94 -20.69 -30.18
CA PRO A 117 -47.36 -20.50 -29.98
C PRO A 117 -48.07 -21.54 -29.11
N ALA A 118 -49.04 -21.02 -28.38
CA ALA A 118 -50.01 -21.72 -27.55
C ALA A 118 -50.71 -22.88 -28.29
N ARG A 119 -50.98 -23.95 -27.52
CA ARG A 119 -51.91 -25.06 -27.78
C ARG A 119 -51.37 -26.41 -28.27
N ARG A 120 -50.32 -26.52 -29.10
CA ARG A 120 -49.86 -27.85 -29.60
C ARG A 120 -48.61 -28.44 -28.94
N ARG A 121 -47.79 -27.64 -28.24
CA ARG A 121 -46.54 -28.13 -27.61
C ARG A 121 -46.74 -28.80 -26.25
N ARG A 122 -47.74 -28.38 -25.45
CA ARG A 122 -47.93 -28.82 -24.06
C ARG A 122 -47.98 -30.35 -23.85
N TRP A 123 -48.51 -31.10 -24.83
CA TRP A 123 -48.62 -32.56 -24.72
C TRP A 123 -47.30 -33.30 -25.00
N LYS A 124 -46.51 -32.82 -25.98
CA LYS A 124 -45.20 -33.43 -26.29
C LYS A 124 -44.12 -33.01 -25.30
N THR A 125 -44.23 -31.81 -24.71
CA THR A 125 -43.27 -31.31 -23.72
C THR A 125 -43.42 -32.00 -22.36
N LEU A 126 -44.63 -32.36 -21.91
CA LEU A 126 -44.80 -33.10 -20.65
C LEU A 126 -44.19 -34.51 -20.70
N LEU A 127 -44.44 -35.26 -21.78
CA LEU A 127 -43.84 -36.59 -22.00
C LEU A 127 -42.31 -36.51 -22.17
N SER A 128 -41.82 -35.51 -22.90
CA SER A 128 -40.39 -35.29 -23.10
C SER A 128 -39.68 -34.82 -21.84
N VAL A 129 -40.31 -34.01 -20.98
CA VAL A 129 -39.71 -33.50 -19.73
C VAL A 129 -39.66 -34.57 -18.65
N LEU A 130 -40.68 -35.44 -18.52
CA LEU A 130 -40.61 -36.58 -17.60
C LEU A 130 -39.51 -37.58 -18.01
N LEU A 131 -39.31 -37.77 -19.32
CA LEU A 131 -38.28 -38.66 -19.85
C LEU A 131 -36.86 -38.04 -19.77
N PHE A 132 -36.71 -36.72 -19.92
CA PHE A 132 -35.40 -36.06 -19.78
C PHE A 132 -35.01 -35.80 -18.32
N ALA A 133 -35.97 -35.48 -17.44
CA ALA A 133 -35.71 -35.24 -16.02
C ALA A 133 -35.28 -36.51 -15.27
N SER A 134 -35.66 -37.69 -15.75
CA SER A 134 -35.20 -38.97 -15.19
C SER A 134 -33.77 -39.34 -15.60
N ILE A 135 -33.26 -38.81 -16.72
CA ILE A 135 -31.91 -39.14 -17.24
C ILE A 135 -30.83 -38.14 -16.75
N ALA A 136 -31.19 -36.88 -16.49
CA ALA A 136 -30.23 -35.83 -16.13
C ALA A 136 -29.80 -35.79 -14.64
N GLY A 137 -30.31 -36.70 -13.79
CA GLY A 137 -30.10 -36.66 -12.34
C GLY A 137 -28.78 -37.22 -11.81
N ALA A 138 -27.84 -37.69 -12.65
CA ALA A 138 -26.73 -38.51 -12.17
C ALA A 138 -25.29 -38.01 -12.45
N VAL A 139 -25.05 -36.86 -13.09
CA VAL A 139 -23.66 -36.47 -13.47
C VAL A 139 -23.35 -34.98 -13.38
N ILE A 140 -23.49 -34.33 -12.22
CA ILE A 140 -22.70 -33.11 -11.91
C ILE A 140 -22.33 -33.11 -10.42
N GLY A 141 -21.22 -33.76 -10.09
CA GLY A 141 -20.66 -33.82 -8.75
C GLY A 141 -19.15 -33.94 -8.79
N CYS A 142 -18.47 -32.95 -9.35
CA CYS A 142 -17.05 -32.71 -9.08
C CYS A 142 -16.88 -31.22 -8.78
N GLY A 143 -17.13 -30.86 -7.53
CA GLY A 143 -16.72 -29.57 -6.99
C GLY A 143 -15.21 -29.60 -6.83
N GLY A 144 -14.48 -29.11 -7.84
CA GLY A 144 -13.05 -28.86 -7.71
C GLY A 144 -12.82 -27.76 -6.69
N ALA A 145 -12.46 -28.13 -5.46
CA ALA A 145 -11.92 -27.19 -4.49
C ALA A 145 -10.54 -26.74 -4.99
N THR A 146 -10.50 -25.62 -5.71
CA THR A 146 -9.24 -24.92 -5.96
C THR A 146 -8.77 -24.37 -4.62
N ASN A 147 -7.79 -25.03 -4.01
CA ASN A 147 -7.00 -24.45 -2.94
C ASN A 147 -6.33 -23.20 -3.52
N ALA A 148 -6.97 -22.04 -3.37
CA ALA A 148 -6.34 -20.78 -3.67
C ALA A 148 -5.13 -20.68 -2.75
N ALA A 149 -3.93 -20.79 -3.31
CA ALA A 149 -2.71 -20.51 -2.59
C ALA A 149 -2.78 -19.03 -2.16
N THR A 150 -3.16 -18.79 -0.92
CA THR A 150 -3.02 -17.49 -0.29
C THR A 150 -1.53 -17.25 -0.12
N THR A 151 -0.92 -16.46 -1.00
CA THR A 151 0.39 -15.88 -0.70
C THR A 151 0.24 -15.11 0.61
N PRO A 152 1.15 -15.31 1.60
CA PRO A 152 1.07 -14.60 2.87
C PRO A 152 0.97 -13.10 2.64
N ALA A 153 -0.04 -12.47 3.24
CA ALA A 153 -0.20 -11.02 3.20
C ALA A 153 1.03 -10.36 3.83
N ASN A 154 1.56 -9.29 3.20
CA ASN A 154 2.66 -8.54 3.79
C ASN A 154 2.12 -7.82 5.05
N PRO A 155 2.64 -8.10 6.26
CA PRO A 155 2.22 -7.43 7.48
C PRO A 155 2.61 -5.95 7.54
N GLY A 156 3.39 -5.44 6.58
CA GLY A 156 3.83 -4.04 6.55
C GLY A 156 4.91 -3.75 7.61
N THR A 157 5.29 -2.48 7.72
CA THR A 157 6.30 -2.03 8.69
C THR A 157 5.89 -2.38 10.11
N THR A 158 6.80 -3.01 10.84
CA THR A 158 6.58 -3.41 12.24
C THR A 158 6.29 -2.20 13.12
N LEU A 159 5.25 -2.25 13.93
CA LEU A 159 4.90 -1.18 14.87
C LEU A 159 5.98 -1.03 15.94
N GLY A 160 6.28 0.20 16.34
CA GLY A 160 7.29 0.47 17.35
C GLY A 160 7.99 1.82 17.18
N ALA A 161 8.90 2.08 18.11
CA ALA A 161 9.75 3.26 18.07
C ALA A 161 11.03 2.98 17.29
N TYR A 162 11.29 3.81 16.29
CA TYR A 162 12.48 3.80 15.46
C TYR A 162 13.32 5.04 15.76
N THR A 163 14.64 4.88 15.76
CA THR A 163 15.58 5.98 15.93
C THR A 163 16.21 6.31 14.59
N VAL A 164 15.98 7.54 14.13
CA VAL A 164 16.51 8.04 12.87
C VAL A 164 17.65 9.00 13.17
N THR A 165 18.86 8.66 12.76
CA THR A 165 20.05 9.48 12.96
C THR A 165 20.33 10.28 11.70
N VAL A 166 20.26 11.60 11.82
CA VAL A 166 20.60 12.55 10.78
C VAL A 166 22.00 13.07 11.04
N THR A 167 22.88 13.02 10.04
CA THR A 167 24.25 13.54 10.13
C THR A 167 24.46 14.65 9.11
N GLY A 168 24.87 15.82 9.59
CA GLY A 168 25.31 16.95 8.79
C GLY A 168 26.83 16.99 8.74
N THR A 169 27.39 17.02 7.54
CA THR A 169 28.84 17.08 7.32
C THR A 169 29.19 18.32 6.50
N SER A 170 30.16 19.11 6.97
CA SER A 170 30.74 20.21 6.23
C SER A 170 32.24 20.31 6.49
N GLY A 171 33.04 19.89 5.51
CA GLY A 171 34.49 19.75 5.66
C GLY A 171 34.84 18.80 6.81
N ALA A 172 35.58 19.29 7.80
CA ALA A 172 35.93 18.56 9.02
C ALA A 172 34.88 18.66 10.13
N THR A 173 33.84 19.49 9.97
CA THR A 173 32.80 19.69 10.98
C THR A 173 31.67 18.71 10.74
N VAL A 174 31.44 17.81 11.72
CA VAL A 174 30.36 16.82 11.69
C VAL A 174 29.46 17.05 12.89
N GLN A 175 28.16 17.06 12.64
CA GLN A 175 27.14 17.08 13.69
C GLN A 175 26.06 16.07 13.40
N SER A 176 25.47 15.49 14.44
CA SER A 176 24.41 14.51 14.32
C SER A 176 23.26 14.85 15.26
N THR A 177 22.03 14.55 14.83
CA THR A 177 20.83 14.62 15.66
C THR A 177 20.02 13.34 15.54
N SER A 178 19.37 12.95 16.61
CA SER A 178 18.49 11.78 16.66
C SER A 178 17.03 12.20 16.64
N VAL A 179 16.26 11.58 15.75
CA VAL A 179 14.81 11.74 15.63
C VAL A 179 14.14 10.46 16.09
N THR A 180 13.25 10.57 17.07
CA THR A 180 12.38 9.47 17.46
C THR A 180 11.17 9.43 16.53
N VAL A 181 10.95 8.27 15.90
CA VAL A 181 9.81 8.01 15.01
C VAL A 181 8.96 6.90 15.59
N GLY A 182 7.73 7.21 16.01
CA GLY A 182 6.76 6.21 16.44
C GLY A 182 5.91 5.74 15.27
N VAL A 183 5.83 4.44 15.03
CA VAL A 183 4.88 3.82 14.10
C VAL A 183 3.81 3.11 14.92
N ASN A 184 2.57 3.56 14.81
CA ASN A 184 1.40 3.06 15.54
C ASN A 184 0.38 2.39 14.62
#